data_AF-A0A2K3V2S1-F1
#
_entry.id   AF-A0A2K3V2S1-F1
#
_cell.length_a   1.000
_cell.length_b   1.000
_cell.length_c   1.000
_cell.angle_alpha   90.00
_cell.angle_beta   90.00
_cell.angle_gamma   90.00
#
_symmetry.space_group_name_H-M   'P 1'
#
loop_
_entity.id
_entity.type
_entity.pdbx_description
1 polymer ?
#
loop_
_entity_poly.entity_id
_entity_poly.type
_entity_poly.pdbx_seq_one_letter_code
_entity_poly.pdbx_strand_id
1 'polypeptide(L)'
;MDTLSTLDTSVSTWRGRAVRYLLIYLALLVTLVSVRALTYDVRKNLRDAQFREGQLISQRDSLSLDVQSLESLQRVRNWAFANGMRRFAEATKVTQDIAPPRPPAASMLPPTSPRTVEVKIQWK
;
A
#
# COMPACT_ATOMS: atom_id res chain seq x y z
N MET A 1 -44.35 55.95 -22.87
CA MET A 1 -43.77 54.95 -21.95
C MET A 1 -44.50 53.66 -22.27
N ASP A 2 -44.10 52.96 -23.33
CA ASP A 2 -44.92 51.90 -23.92
C ASP A 2 -44.03 50.73 -24.34
N THR A 3 -43.51 49.99 -23.35
CA THR A 3 -42.70 48.78 -23.58
C THR A 3 -43.26 47.54 -22.87
N LEU A 4 -44.51 47.59 -22.41
CA LEU A 4 -45.15 46.47 -21.69
C LEU A 4 -46.25 45.74 -22.51
N SER A 5 -46.48 46.14 -23.75
CA SER A 5 -47.71 45.78 -24.49
C SER A 5 -47.56 44.66 -25.52
N THR A 6 -46.73 43.64 -25.29
CA THR A 6 -46.75 42.44 -26.18
C THR A 6 -46.24 41.17 -25.49
N LEU A 7 -46.85 40.80 -24.37
CA LEU A 7 -46.75 39.42 -23.89
C LEU A 7 -47.81 38.60 -24.63
N ASP A 8 -47.38 37.86 -25.65
CA ASP A 8 -48.23 36.90 -26.37
C ASP A 8 -48.65 35.78 -25.41
N THR A 9 -49.91 35.84 -24.97
CA THR A 9 -50.55 34.93 -24.02
C THR A 9 -51.40 33.87 -24.71
N SER A 10 -51.16 33.63 -26.00
CA SER A 10 -51.82 32.54 -26.72
C SER A 10 -51.61 31.18 -26.04
N VAL A 11 -52.59 30.28 -26.20
CA VAL A 11 -52.57 28.95 -25.57
C VAL A 11 -51.33 28.14 -25.97
N SER A 12 -50.82 28.36 -27.19
CA SER A 12 -49.61 27.72 -27.70
C SER A 12 -48.34 28.15 -26.96
N THR A 13 -48.18 29.44 -26.62
CA THR A 13 -47.01 29.95 -25.88
C THR A 13 -47.03 29.47 -24.43
N TRP A 14 -48.21 29.46 -23.80
CA TRP A 14 -48.39 28.89 -22.45
C TRP A 14 -48.11 27.40 -22.40
N ARG A 15 -48.61 26.63 -23.37
CA ARG A 15 -48.34 25.19 -23.45
C ARG A 15 -46.85 24.91 -23.64
N GLY A 16 -46.18 25.68 -24.51
CA GLY A 16 -44.73 25.57 -24.70
C GLY A 16 -43.93 25.85 -23.43
N ARG A 17 -44.29 26.91 -22.68
CA ARG A 17 -43.66 27.23 -21.39
C ARG A 17 -43.93 26.16 -20.34
N ALA A 18 -45.17 25.69 -20.23
CA ALA A 18 -45.56 24.66 -19.28
C ALA A 18 -44.79 23.35 -19.53
N VAL A 19 -44.69 22.90 -20.79
CA VAL A 19 -43.90 21.72 -21.17
C VAL A 19 -42.42 21.93 -20.84
N ARG A 20 -41.87 23.11 -21.14
CA ARG A 20 -40.46 23.42 -20.84
C ARG A 20 -40.18 23.35 -19.33
N TYR A 21 -41.03 23.94 -18.50
CA TYR A 21 -40.87 23.87 -17.05
C TYR A 21 -41.06 22.45 -16.53
N LEU A 22 -42.05 21.70 -17.04
CA LEU A 22 -42.25 20.31 -16.67
C LEU A 22 -41.02 19.45 -16.97
N LEU A 23 -40.42 19.61 -18.15
CA LEU A 23 -39.18 18.92 -18.51
C LEU A 23 -38.01 19.31 -17.59
N ILE A 24 -37.89 20.59 -17.22
CA ILE A 24 -36.85 21.05 -16.29
C ILE A 24 -37.04 20.40 -14.91
N TYR A 25 -38.26 20.39 -14.38
CA TYR A 25 -38.55 19.76 -13.09
C TYR A 25 -38.34 18.25 -13.12
N LEU A 26 -38.72 17.61 -14.23
CA LEU A 26 -38.48 16.18 -14.42
C LEU A 26 -36.99 15.87 -14.47
N ALA A 27 -36.21 16.67 -15.21
CA ALA A 27 -34.75 16.54 -15.24
C ALA A 27 -34.13 16.76 -13.86
N LEU A 28 -34.57 17.76 -13.11
CA LEU A 28 -34.12 18.01 -11.73
C LEU A 28 -34.42 16.83 -10.81
N LEU A 29 -35.62 16.25 -10.91
CA LEU A 29 -36.03 15.12 -10.10
C LEU A 29 -35.20 13.87 -10.44
N VAL A 30 -34.99 13.58 -11.72
CA VAL A 30 -34.12 12.48 -12.17
C VAL A 30 -32.70 12.69 -11.68
N THR A 31 -32.17 13.91 -11.78
CA THR A 31 -30.82 14.25 -11.31
C THR A 31 -30.70 14.02 -9.81
N LEU A 32 -31.66 14.50 -9.02
CA LEU A 32 -31.66 14.35 -7.57
C LEU A 32 -31.72 12.88 -7.15
N VAL A 33 -32.60 12.09 -7.78
CA VAL A 33 -32.74 10.65 -7.50
C VAL A 33 -31.47 9.90 -7.91
N SER A 34 -30.87 10.25 -9.05
CA SER A 34 -29.63 9.62 -9.52
C SER A 34 -28.47 9.89 -8.56
N VAL A 35 -28.28 11.15 -8.14
CA VAL A 35 -27.26 11.52 -7.15
C VAL A 35 -27.52 10.82 -5.81
N ARG A 36 -28.78 10.76 -5.38
CA ARG A 36 -29.19 10.05 -4.16
C ARG A 36 -28.85 8.56 -4.23
N ALA A 37 -29.10 7.91 -5.37
CA ALA A 37 -28.80 6.50 -5.58
C ALA A 37 -27.28 6.25 -5.59
N LEU A 38 -26.51 7.05 -6.32
CA LEU A 38 -25.05 6.93 -6.40
C LEU A 38 -24.35 7.16 -5.06
N THR A 39 -24.91 8.00 -4.19
CA THR A 39 -24.34 8.32 -2.88
C THR A 39 -24.83 7.42 -1.75
N TYR A 40 -25.85 6.57 -2.00
CA TYR A 40 -26.43 5.69 -0.98
C TYR A 40 -25.39 4.72 -0.41
N ASP A 41 -24.60 4.09 -1.29
CA ASP A 41 -23.65 3.05 -0.91
C ASP A 41 -22.31 3.59 -0.40
N VAL A 42 -22.01 4.88 -0.58
CA VAL A 42 -20.72 5.47 -0.18
C VAL A 42 -20.46 5.29 1.31
N ARG A 43 -21.46 5.58 2.15
CA ARG A 43 -21.33 5.41 3.61
C ARG A 43 -21.18 3.96 4.03
N LYS A 44 -21.87 3.05 3.35
CA LYS A 44 -21.78 1.60 3.60
C LYS A 44 -20.40 1.08 3.23
N ASN A 45 -19.93 1.40 2.02
CA ASN A 45 -18.63 0.98 1.52
C ASN A 45 -17.48 1.50 2.38
N LEU A 46 -17.58 2.73 2.89
CA LEU A 46 -16.59 3.28 3.83
C LEU A 46 -16.55 2.48 5.15
N ARG A 47 -17.71 2.13 5.72
CA ARG A 47 -17.77 1.30 6.93
C ARG A 47 -17.23 -0.10 6.68
N ASP A 48 -17.59 -0.71 5.57
CA ASP A 48 -17.11 -2.05 5.19
C ASP A 48 -15.58 -2.05 4.98
N ALA A 49 -15.03 -0.98 4.38
CA ALA A 49 -13.60 -0.81 4.22
C ALA A 49 -12.87 -0.65 5.58
N GLN A 50 -13.39 0.20 6.47
CA GLN A 50 -12.84 0.38 7.83
C GLN A 50 -12.87 -0.93 8.63
N PHE A 51 -13.93 -1.71 8.50
CA PHE A 51 -14.04 -3.00 9.16
C PHE A 51 -12.99 -4.00 8.66
N ARG A 52 -12.78 -4.08 7.34
CA ARG A 52 -11.74 -4.92 6.75
C ARG A 52 -10.34 -4.50 7.19
N GLU A 53 -10.08 -3.20 7.22
CA GLU A 53 -8.81 -2.66 7.70
C GLU A 53 -8.54 -3.07 9.15
N GLY A 54 -9.54 -2.95 10.03
CA GLY A 54 -9.44 -3.41 11.41
C GLY A 54 -9.14 -4.91 11.53
N GLN A 55 -9.77 -5.74 10.71
CA GLN A 55 -9.48 -7.18 10.67
C GLN A 55 -8.04 -7.47 10.22
N LEU A 56 -7.57 -6.80 9.17
CA LEU A 56 -6.21 -6.98 8.66
C LEU A 56 -5.15 -6.55 9.68
N ILE A 57 -5.38 -5.45 10.40
CA ILE A 57 -4.49 -5.01 11.47
C ILE A 57 -4.43 -6.07 12.58
N SER A 58 -5.58 -6.58 13.01
CA SER A 58 -5.61 -7.64 14.03
C SER A 58 -4.86 -8.90 13.59
N GLN A 59 -4.99 -9.31 12.32
CA GLN A 59 -4.27 -10.45 11.76
C GLN A 59 -2.76 -10.21 11.68
N ARG A 60 -2.36 -8.99 11.28
CA ARG A 60 -0.95 -8.59 11.26
C ARG A 60 -0.36 -8.66 12.67
N ASP A 61 -1.08 -8.16 13.66
CA ASP A 61 -0.59 -8.11 15.04
C ASP A 61 -0.48 -9.50 15.64
N SER A 62 -1.46 -10.39 15.40
CA SER A 62 -1.35 -11.79 15.81
C SER A 62 -0.16 -12.49 15.14
N LEU A 63 0.02 -12.29 13.82
CA LEU A 63 1.13 -12.90 13.10
C LEU A 63 2.49 -12.40 13.59
N SER A 64 2.59 -11.10 13.91
CA SER A 64 3.82 -10.51 14.47
C SER A 64 4.16 -11.13 15.83
N LEU A 65 3.16 -11.32 16.69
CA LEU A 65 3.33 -12.00 17.98
C LEU A 65 3.75 -13.46 17.80
N ASP A 66 3.14 -14.17 16.84
CA ASP A 66 3.51 -15.54 16.53
C ASP A 66 4.96 -15.63 16.05
N VAL A 67 5.36 -14.78 15.08
CA VAL A 67 6.74 -14.71 14.58
C VAL A 67 7.71 -14.42 15.73
N GLN A 68 7.44 -13.43 16.59
CA GLN A 68 8.27 -13.15 17.76
C GLN A 68 8.39 -14.36 18.69
N SER A 69 7.30 -15.12 18.87
CA SER A 69 7.31 -16.34 19.67
C SER A 69 8.17 -17.45 19.06
N LEU A 70 8.14 -17.58 17.73
CA LEU A 70 8.93 -18.56 16.97
C LEU A 70 10.41 -18.17 16.88
N GLU A 71 10.71 -16.88 16.72
CA GLU A 71 12.07 -16.33 16.62
C GLU A 71 12.81 -16.27 17.96
N SER A 72 12.11 -16.50 19.08
CA SER A 72 12.77 -16.55 20.38
C SER A 72 13.97 -17.50 20.36
N LEU A 73 15.17 -16.94 20.61
CA LEU A 73 16.45 -17.65 20.49
C LEU A 73 16.45 -18.98 21.24
N GLN A 74 15.76 -19.01 22.38
CA GLN A 74 15.55 -20.21 23.19
C GLN A 74 14.80 -21.31 22.43
N ARG A 75 13.71 -20.97 21.74
CA ARG A 75 12.88 -21.92 21.00
C ARG A 75 13.59 -22.41 19.74
N VAL A 76 14.25 -21.51 18.99
CA VAL A 76 15.10 -21.87 17.85
C VAL A 76 16.20 -22.85 18.28
N ARG A 77 16.85 -22.56 19.42
CA ARG A 77 17.89 -23.43 19.98
C ARG A 77 17.33 -24.80 20.41
N ASN A 78 16.17 -24.83 21.06
CA ASN A 78 15.52 -26.09 21.46
C ASN A 78 15.09 -26.93 20.25
N TRP A 79 14.54 -26.30 19.21
CA TRP A 79 14.22 -26.95 17.95
C TRP A 79 15.49 -27.50 17.28
N ALA A 80 16.58 -26.73 17.24
CA ALA A 80 17.84 -27.17 16.66
C ALA A 80 18.37 -28.43 17.38
N PHE A 81 18.33 -28.47 18.72
CA PHE A 81 18.70 -29.66 19.49
C PHE A 81 17.77 -30.86 19.24
N ALA A 82 16.46 -30.63 19.16
CA ALA A 82 15.49 -31.69 18.85
C ALA A 82 15.72 -32.29 17.46
N ASN A 83 16.25 -31.52 16.51
CA ASN A 83 16.60 -31.96 15.15
C ASN A 83 18.06 -32.45 15.04
N GLY A 84 18.75 -32.69 16.16
CA GLY A 84 20.09 -33.28 16.18
C GLY A 84 21.23 -32.32 15.88
N MET A 85 20.98 -31.01 15.79
CA MET A 85 22.05 -30.02 15.71
C MET A 85 22.78 -29.94 17.05
N ARG A 86 24.11 -29.79 17.02
CA ARG A 86 24.95 -29.70 18.22
C ARG A 86 25.53 -28.30 18.35
N ARG A 87 25.84 -27.85 19.58
CA ARG A 87 26.49 -26.54 19.78
C ARG A 87 27.86 -26.56 19.12
N PHE A 88 28.27 -25.44 18.50
CA PHE A 88 29.63 -25.28 18.00
C PHE A 88 30.71 -25.49 19.09
N ALA A 89 30.37 -25.23 20.36
CA ALA A 89 31.25 -25.49 21.50
C ALA A 89 31.42 -26.99 21.83
N GLU A 90 30.41 -27.81 21.49
CA GLU A 90 30.36 -29.24 21.78
C GLU A 90 30.68 -30.10 20.54
N ALA A 91 30.73 -29.49 19.36
CA ALA A 91 31.14 -30.14 18.13
C ALA A 91 32.61 -30.58 18.23
N THR A 92 32.90 -31.80 17.78
CA THR A 92 34.26 -32.33 17.73
C THR A 92 35.11 -31.44 16.82
N LYS A 93 35.97 -30.62 17.44
CA LYS A 93 36.92 -29.79 16.71
C LYS A 93 38.02 -30.69 16.17
N VAL A 94 37.98 -30.97 14.88
CA VAL A 94 39.10 -31.59 14.19
C VAL A 94 40.07 -30.46 13.84
N THR A 95 41.19 -30.41 14.56
CA THR A 95 42.31 -29.56 14.18
C THR A 95 42.93 -30.19 12.94
N GLN A 96 42.51 -29.73 11.77
CA GLN A 96 43.18 -30.08 10.53
C GLN A 96 44.40 -29.18 10.38
N ASP A 97 45.56 -29.79 10.21
CA ASP A 97 46.79 -29.06 9.90
C ASP A 97 46.65 -28.53 8.47
N ILE A 98 46.24 -27.27 8.35
CA ILE A 98 46.16 -26.58 7.08
C ILE A 98 47.60 -26.24 6.71
N ALA A 99 48.18 -27.04 5.81
CA ALA A 99 49.48 -26.71 5.23
C ALA A 99 49.45 -25.23 4.78
N PRO A 100 50.48 -24.44 5.12
CA PRO A 100 50.49 -23.02 4.83
C PRO A 100 50.14 -22.80 3.36
N PRO A 101 49.20 -21.89 3.05
CA PRO A 101 48.81 -21.63 1.67
C PRO A 101 50.08 -21.34 0.89
N ARG A 102 50.34 -22.15 -0.14
CA ARG A 102 51.48 -21.95 -1.03
C ARG A 102 51.42 -20.49 -1.45
N PRO A 103 52.46 -19.68 -1.19
CA PRO A 103 52.43 -18.28 -1.56
C PRO A 103 52.10 -18.23 -3.05
N PRO A 104 51.11 -17.42 -3.47
CA PRO A 104 50.83 -17.27 -4.88
C PRO A 104 52.16 -16.90 -5.53
N ALA A 105 52.54 -17.65 -6.59
CA ALA A 105 53.62 -17.22 -7.45
C ALA A 105 53.38 -15.74 -7.75
N ALA A 106 54.42 -14.91 -7.68
CA ALA A 106 54.35 -13.48 -7.90
C ALA A 106 53.89 -13.19 -9.34
N SER A 107 52.62 -13.42 -9.63
CA SER A 107 51.92 -12.87 -10.77
C SER A 107 51.75 -11.40 -10.45
N MET A 108 52.68 -10.63 -11.02
CA MET A 108 52.59 -9.21 -11.30
C MET A 108 51.18 -8.66 -11.04
N LEU A 109 50.94 -8.13 -9.84
CA LEU A 109 49.79 -7.27 -9.64
C LEU A 109 50.01 -6.04 -10.54
N PRO A 110 49.10 -5.71 -11.47
CA PRO A 110 49.15 -4.42 -12.12
C PRO A 110 49.01 -3.33 -11.03
N PRO A 111 49.79 -2.23 -11.11
CA PRO A 111 49.73 -1.18 -10.10
C PRO A 111 48.31 -0.61 -10.07
N THR A 112 47.59 -0.87 -8.98
CA THR A 112 46.29 -0.26 -8.74
C THR A 112 46.55 1.18 -8.33
N SER A 113 46.34 2.11 -9.26
CA SER A 113 46.36 3.55 -8.96
C SER A 113 45.34 3.86 -7.85
N PRO A 114 45.71 4.66 -6.84
CA PRO A 114 44.79 5.03 -5.77
C PRO A 114 43.59 5.77 -6.36
N ARG A 115 42.39 5.23 -6.15
CA ARG A 115 41.14 5.81 -6.63
C ARG A 115 40.62 6.78 -5.57
N THR A 116 40.73 8.09 -5.84
CA THR A 116 40.11 9.12 -5.01
C THR A 116 38.60 9.06 -5.19
N VAL A 117 37.86 8.84 -4.10
CA VAL A 117 36.40 8.86 -4.09
C VAL A 117 35.96 10.19 -3.49
N GLU A 118 35.41 11.09 -4.32
CA GLU A 118 34.75 12.29 -3.83
C GLU A 118 33.31 11.97 -3.43
N VAL A 119 33.00 12.19 -2.15
CA VAL A 119 31.64 12.05 -1.61
C VAL A 119 31.02 13.44 -1.51
N LYS A 120 30.01 13.71 -2.35
CA LYS A 120 29.19 14.92 -2.25
C LYS A 120 27.99 14.63 -1.35
N ILE A 121 27.98 15.23 -0.16
CA ILE A 121 26.84 15.17 0.76
C ILE A 121 25.98 16.41 0.50
N GLN A 122 24.71 16.22 0.13
CA GLN A 122 23.72 17.28 0.05
C GLN A 122 22.79 17.19 1.25
N TRP A 123 22.77 18.23 2.07
CA TRP A 123 21.76 18.43 3.09
C TRP A 123 20.67 19.34 2.54
N LYS A 124 19.42 18.98 2.83
CA LYS A 124 18.21 19.72 2.47
C LYS A 124 17.86 20.72 3.56
#